data_AF-A0A952XYS8-F1
#
_entry.id   AF-A0A952XYS8-F1
#
_cell.length_a   1.000
_cell.length_b   1.000
_cell.length_c   1.000
_cell.angle_alpha   90.00
_cell.angle_beta   90.00
_cell.angle_gamma   90.00
#
_symmetry.space_group_name_H-M   'P 1'
#
loop_
_entity.id
_entity.type
_entity.pdbx_description
1 polymer ?
#
loop_
_entity_poly.entity_id
_entity_poly.type
_entity_poly.pdbx_seq_one_letter_code
_entity_poly.pdbx_strand_id
1 'polypeptide(L)'
;MAPRHDQTGRTKAGFDTSREAKLNRPPPAAESGGFVWITREMMESAAWRALRPAARRVLDRICIEHMAHGAKENGRLKVPYAHFERYGLRRASISDAIHELEALGFIEVKRGELSQADHREPSQYALGWLPQGQAPALDRWRKFQFPGEAIKARNIAIAAAREKPDAKTYIAGRENEPRPIQKPDAKTSLSKEKPDAKTGQLSISRIGDAA
;
A
#
# COMPACT_ATOMS: atom_id res chain seq x y z
N MET A 1 -27.98 -33.22 31.63
CA MET A 1 -27.59 -31.97 30.93
C MET A 1 -26.68 -32.38 29.78
N ALA A 2 -27.01 -32.06 28.53
CA ALA A 2 -26.18 -32.47 27.39
C ALA A 2 -24.78 -31.82 27.50
N PRO A 3 -23.70 -32.52 27.13
CA PRO A 3 -22.35 -31.95 27.21
C PRO A 3 -22.23 -30.73 26.30
N ARG A 4 -21.68 -29.63 26.84
CA ARG A 4 -21.46 -28.36 26.13
C ARG A 4 -20.48 -28.54 24.95
N HIS A 5 -19.60 -29.53 25.06
CA HIS A 5 -18.52 -29.83 24.13
C HIS A 5 -18.83 -31.06 23.27
N ASP A 6 -18.39 -31.03 22.01
CA ASP A 6 -18.35 -32.16 21.11
C ASP A 6 -17.21 -33.14 21.45
N GLN A 7 -17.10 -34.23 20.70
CA GLN A 7 -16.09 -35.27 20.91
C GLN A 7 -14.65 -34.77 20.70
N THR A 8 -14.47 -33.58 20.08
CA THR A 8 -13.16 -32.92 19.92
C THR A 8 -12.87 -31.89 21.02
N GLY A 9 -13.74 -31.79 22.03
CA GLY A 9 -13.64 -30.80 23.11
C GLY A 9 -14.12 -29.40 22.72
N ARG A 10 -14.67 -29.22 21.51
CA ARG A 10 -15.15 -27.91 21.04
C ARG A 10 -16.60 -27.69 21.44
N THR A 11 -16.92 -26.50 21.91
CA THR A 11 -18.29 -26.12 22.21
C THR A 11 -19.12 -26.06 20.92
N LYS A 12 -20.40 -26.45 20.97
CA LYS A 12 -21.30 -26.30 19.82
C LYS A 12 -21.39 -24.84 19.37
N ALA A 13 -21.62 -24.62 18.08
CA ALA A 13 -21.79 -23.29 17.52
C ALA A 13 -23.08 -22.62 18.05
N GLY A 14 -23.00 -21.32 18.28
CA GLY A 14 -24.11 -20.51 18.80
C GLY A 14 -23.89 -20.06 20.24
N PHE A 15 -24.76 -19.18 20.70
CA PHE A 15 -24.80 -18.71 22.07
C PHE A 15 -25.93 -19.41 22.81
N ASP A 16 -25.74 -19.73 24.09
CA ASP A 16 -26.76 -20.40 24.89
C ASP A 16 -27.90 -19.43 25.25
N THR A 17 -27.61 -18.12 25.25
CA THR A 17 -28.61 -17.07 25.54
C THR A 17 -28.54 -15.87 24.59
N SER A 18 -29.65 -15.14 24.47
CA SER A 18 -29.72 -13.88 23.73
C SER A 18 -28.84 -12.78 24.33
N ARG A 19 -28.64 -12.80 25.65
CA ARG A 19 -27.72 -11.88 26.34
C ARG A 19 -26.28 -12.14 25.94
N GLU A 20 -25.85 -13.40 25.90
CA GLU A 20 -24.51 -13.79 25.43
C GLU A 20 -24.31 -13.37 23.97
N ALA A 21 -25.31 -13.59 23.11
CA ALA A 21 -25.26 -13.15 21.71
C ALA A 21 -25.12 -11.63 21.58
N LYS A 22 -25.85 -10.86 22.39
CA LYS A 22 -25.77 -9.39 22.42
C LYS A 22 -24.40 -8.89 22.90
N LEU A 23 -23.78 -9.57 23.85
CA LEU A 23 -22.46 -9.18 24.38
C LEU A 23 -21.32 -9.51 23.41
N ASN A 24 -21.47 -10.54 22.59
CA ASN A 24 -20.45 -10.97 21.61
C ASN A 24 -20.63 -10.36 20.22
N ARG A 25 -21.59 -9.45 20.02
CA ARG A 25 -21.72 -8.70 18.76
C ARG A 25 -20.49 -7.81 18.56
N PRO A 26 -20.10 -7.50 17.32
CA PRO A 26 -19.05 -6.52 17.07
C PRO A 26 -19.39 -5.18 17.74
N PRO A 27 -18.40 -4.49 18.33
CA PRO A 27 -18.64 -3.19 18.95
C PRO A 27 -19.15 -2.18 17.92
N PRO A 28 -19.96 -1.19 18.33
CA PRO A 28 -20.41 -0.12 17.43
C PRO A 28 -19.20 0.62 16.84
N ALA A 29 -19.22 0.87 15.52
CA ALA A 29 -18.11 1.54 14.85
C ALA A 29 -17.82 2.95 15.41
N ALA A 30 -18.85 3.65 15.92
CA ALA A 30 -18.72 4.95 16.57
C ALA A 30 -17.84 4.92 17.84
N GLU A 31 -17.74 3.76 18.50
CA GLU A 31 -16.98 3.57 19.73
C GLU A 31 -15.60 2.93 19.47
N SER A 32 -15.51 2.01 18.51
CA SER A 32 -14.29 1.21 18.28
C SER A 32 -13.44 1.66 17.08
N GLY A 33 -13.94 2.57 16.25
CA GLY A 33 -13.31 2.90 14.96
C GLY A 33 -13.54 1.86 13.86
N GLY A 34 -14.52 0.96 14.05
CA GLY A 34 -14.86 -0.12 13.13
C GLY A 34 -14.19 -1.45 13.50
N PHE A 35 -14.42 -2.47 12.66
CA PHE A 35 -13.77 -3.78 12.76
C PHE A 35 -13.68 -4.44 11.37
N VAL A 36 -12.73 -5.36 11.20
CA VAL A 36 -12.65 -6.28 10.05
C VAL A 36 -12.68 -7.69 10.58
N TRP A 37 -13.53 -8.54 10.01
CA TRP A 37 -13.59 -9.93 10.39
C TRP A 37 -12.47 -10.73 9.71
N ILE A 38 -11.92 -11.68 10.46
CA ILE A 38 -11.03 -12.73 9.97
C ILE A 38 -11.64 -14.02 10.49
N THR A 39 -11.95 -14.97 9.61
CA THR A 39 -12.58 -16.22 10.02
C THR A 39 -11.56 -17.20 10.60
N ARG A 40 -12.02 -18.09 11.47
CA ARG A 40 -11.20 -19.20 11.99
C ARG A 40 -10.58 -20.02 10.85
N GLU A 41 -11.38 -20.35 9.85
CA GLU A 41 -10.93 -21.12 8.68
C GLU A 41 -9.76 -20.43 7.97
N MET A 42 -9.85 -19.11 7.78
CA MET A 42 -8.77 -18.34 7.20
C MET A 42 -7.52 -18.40 8.08
N MET A 43 -7.65 -18.28 9.40
CA MET A 43 -6.52 -18.36 10.32
C MET A 43 -5.85 -19.74 10.35
N GLU A 44 -6.62 -20.81 10.17
CA GLU A 44 -6.12 -22.19 10.12
C GLU A 44 -5.54 -22.57 8.74
N SER A 45 -5.88 -21.82 7.69
CA SER A 45 -5.47 -22.08 6.31
C SER A 45 -3.96 -22.18 6.12
N ALA A 46 -3.54 -22.97 5.12
CA ALA A 46 -2.14 -23.08 4.75
C ALA A 46 -1.54 -21.73 4.34
N ALA A 47 -2.30 -20.90 3.63
CA ALA A 47 -1.89 -19.56 3.22
C ALA A 47 -1.58 -18.65 4.42
N TRP A 48 -2.45 -18.63 5.43
CA TRP A 48 -2.29 -17.76 6.59
C TRP A 48 -1.13 -18.18 7.48
N ARG A 49 -0.97 -19.48 7.71
CA ARG A 49 0.17 -20.04 8.45
C ARG A 49 1.49 -19.84 7.73
N ALA A 50 1.46 -19.66 6.41
CA ALA A 50 2.61 -19.31 5.59
C ALA A 50 2.85 -17.80 5.51
N LEU A 51 2.25 -16.93 6.33
CA LEU A 51 2.61 -15.51 6.33
C LEU A 51 3.86 -15.21 7.17
N ARG A 52 4.74 -14.36 6.67
CA ARG A 52 5.85 -13.75 7.44
C ARG A 52 5.31 -12.62 8.33
N PRO A 53 5.99 -12.29 9.45
CA PRO A 53 5.55 -11.21 10.34
C PRO A 53 5.38 -9.85 9.64
N ALA A 54 6.24 -9.53 8.67
CA ALA A 54 6.13 -8.29 7.90
C ALA A 54 4.85 -8.25 7.04
N ALA A 55 4.52 -9.34 6.35
CA ALA A 55 3.28 -9.48 5.59
C ALA A 55 2.06 -9.31 6.48
N ARG A 56 2.07 -9.89 7.69
CA ARG A 56 0.98 -9.71 8.65
C ARG A 56 0.79 -8.24 9.04
N ARG A 57 1.87 -7.52 9.35
CA ARG A 57 1.80 -6.08 9.69
C ARG A 57 1.35 -5.21 8.52
N VAL A 58 1.76 -5.53 7.28
CA VAL A 58 1.22 -4.85 6.08
C VAL A 58 -0.29 -5.08 5.99
N LEU A 59 -0.74 -6.32 6.18
CA LEU A 59 -2.15 -6.67 6.13
C LEU A 59 -2.95 -5.91 7.19
N ASP A 60 -2.47 -5.90 8.43
CA ASP A 60 -3.09 -5.17 9.54
C ASP A 60 -3.21 -3.67 9.20
N ARG A 61 -2.17 -3.06 8.62
CA ARG A 61 -2.23 -1.65 8.20
C ARG A 61 -3.25 -1.41 7.09
N ILE A 62 -3.41 -2.32 6.14
CA ILE A 62 -4.44 -2.20 5.09
C ILE A 62 -5.84 -2.36 5.70
N CYS A 63 -6.03 -3.29 6.66
CA CYS A 63 -7.28 -3.43 7.41
C CYS A 63 -7.63 -2.13 8.15
N ILE A 64 -6.65 -1.47 8.78
CA ILE A 64 -6.85 -0.17 9.44
C ILE A 64 -7.32 0.89 8.43
N GLU A 65 -6.73 0.94 7.23
CA GLU A 65 -7.18 1.88 6.19
C GLU A 65 -8.62 1.59 5.77
N HIS A 66 -8.96 0.32 5.60
CA HIS A 66 -10.31 -0.09 5.26
C HIS A 66 -11.34 0.33 6.33
N MET A 67 -11.01 0.15 7.60
CA MET A 67 -11.85 0.62 8.72
C MET A 67 -11.95 2.14 8.77
N ALA A 68 -10.87 2.87 8.50
CA ALA A 68 -10.88 4.33 8.43
C ALA A 68 -11.81 4.87 7.33
N HIS A 69 -12.02 4.11 6.26
CA HIS A 69 -13.01 4.40 5.22
C HIS A 69 -14.40 3.81 5.49
N GLY A 70 -14.71 3.43 6.74
CA GLY A 70 -15.99 2.88 7.13
C GLY A 70 -16.34 1.57 6.41
N ALA A 71 -15.33 0.80 6.01
CA ALA A 71 -15.45 -0.45 5.27
C ALA A 71 -16.06 -0.35 3.86
N LYS A 72 -16.08 0.85 3.24
CA LYS A 72 -16.74 1.07 1.93
C LYS A 72 -15.80 1.04 0.72
N GLU A 73 -14.52 1.36 0.93
CA GLU A 73 -13.57 1.61 -0.16
C GLU A 73 -12.66 0.41 -0.46
N ASN A 74 -13.12 -0.82 -0.22
CA ASN A 74 -12.32 -2.01 -0.55
C ASN A 74 -11.96 -2.01 -2.06
N GLY A 75 -10.69 -2.20 -2.39
CA GLY A 75 -10.18 -2.11 -3.77
C GLY A 75 -9.78 -0.71 -4.23
N ARG A 76 -10.02 0.31 -3.41
CA ARG A 76 -9.57 1.70 -3.62
C ARG A 76 -8.71 2.22 -2.48
N LEU A 77 -8.28 1.34 -1.57
CA LEU A 77 -7.52 1.70 -0.38
C LEU A 77 -6.13 2.20 -0.80
N LYS A 78 -5.81 3.45 -0.47
CA LYS A 78 -4.51 4.07 -0.79
C LYS A 78 -3.66 4.10 0.47
N VAL A 79 -2.65 3.24 0.54
CA VAL A 79 -1.69 3.22 1.66
C VAL A 79 -0.29 3.55 1.15
N PRO A 80 0.18 4.80 1.30
CA PRO A 80 1.54 5.18 0.95
C PRO A 80 2.59 4.40 1.75
N TYR A 81 3.79 4.24 1.19
CA TYR A 81 4.91 3.57 1.90
C TYR A 81 5.21 4.18 3.28
N ALA A 82 5.10 5.50 3.40
CA ALA A 82 5.28 6.21 4.67
C ALA A 82 4.27 5.77 5.75
N HIS A 83 3.06 5.35 5.38
CA HIS A 83 2.06 4.88 6.35
C HIS A 83 2.46 3.51 6.93
N PHE A 84 3.06 2.63 6.14
CA PHE A 84 3.63 1.38 6.61
C PHE A 84 4.86 1.62 7.49
N GLU A 85 5.73 2.57 7.12
CA GLU A 85 6.90 2.93 7.95
C GLU A 85 6.48 3.47 9.31
N ARG A 86 5.52 4.40 9.35
CA ARG A 86 4.95 4.92 10.61
C ARG A 86 4.26 3.84 11.44
N TYR A 87 3.75 2.79 10.80
CA TYR A 87 3.18 1.62 11.47
C TYR A 87 4.26 0.64 11.99
N GLY A 88 5.55 0.94 11.80
CA GLY A 88 6.67 0.17 12.33
C GLY A 88 7.26 -0.86 11.36
N LEU A 89 6.97 -0.76 10.06
CA LEU A 89 7.63 -1.61 9.06
C LEU A 89 8.91 -0.97 8.51
N ARG A 90 9.96 -1.78 8.35
CA ARG A 90 11.16 -1.34 7.64
C ARG A 90 10.84 -1.20 6.14
N ARG A 91 11.22 -0.06 5.54
CA ARG A 91 10.98 0.25 4.12
C ARG A 91 11.28 -0.90 3.16
N ALA A 92 12.47 -1.50 3.32
CA ALA A 92 12.96 -2.59 2.47
C ALA A 92 12.10 -3.86 2.54
N SER A 93 11.36 -4.07 3.63
CA SER A 93 10.50 -5.25 3.81
C SER A 93 9.09 -5.08 3.23
N ILE A 94 8.66 -3.84 2.96
CA ILE A 94 7.28 -3.53 2.54
C ILE A 94 6.98 -4.16 1.18
N SER A 95 7.88 -4.03 0.20
CA SER A 95 7.65 -4.56 -1.14
C SER A 95 7.53 -6.09 -1.13
N ASP A 96 8.44 -6.77 -0.45
CA ASP A 96 8.41 -8.23 -0.26
C ASP A 96 7.09 -8.68 0.39
N ALA A 97 6.68 -7.99 1.47
CA ALA A 97 5.46 -8.27 2.20
C ALA A 97 4.20 -8.08 1.34
N ILE A 98 4.16 -7.04 0.50
CA ILE A 98 3.03 -6.81 -0.42
C ILE A 98 2.96 -7.92 -1.48
N HIS A 99 4.09 -8.31 -2.08
CA HIS A 99 4.13 -9.38 -3.06
C HIS A 99 3.77 -10.74 -2.45
N GLU A 100 4.20 -11.01 -1.22
CA GLU A 100 3.80 -12.18 -0.46
C GLU A 100 2.28 -12.23 -0.24
N LEU A 101 1.66 -11.14 0.23
CA LEU A 101 0.22 -11.07 0.46
C LEU A 101 -0.59 -11.25 -0.83
N GLU A 102 -0.12 -10.66 -1.93
CA GLU A 102 -0.75 -10.78 -3.25
C GLU A 102 -0.67 -12.22 -3.77
N ALA A 103 0.50 -12.86 -3.67
CA ALA A 103 0.70 -14.24 -4.11
C ALA A 103 -0.15 -15.24 -3.30
N LEU A 104 -0.26 -15.01 -1.98
CA LEU A 104 -1.08 -15.79 -1.07
C LEU A 104 -2.58 -15.47 -1.17
N GLY A 105 -2.96 -14.43 -1.91
CA GLY A 105 -4.37 -14.11 -2.19
C GLY A 105 -5.09 -13.39 -1.06
N PHE A 106 -4.36 -12.78 -0.13
CA PHE A 106 -4.95 -11.96 0.94
C PHE A 106 -5.20 -10.52 0.52
N ILE A 107 -4.49 -10.04 -0.50
CA ILE A 107 -4.74 -8.74 -1.10
C ILE A 107 -4.75 -8.83 -2.62
N GLU A 108 -5.42 -7.87 -3.24
CA GLU A 108 -5.17 -7.50 -4.63
C GLU A 108 -4.51 -6.13 -4.68
N VAL A 109 -3.61 -5.93 -5.66
CA VAL A 109 -2.93 -4.66 -5.80
C VAL A 109 -3.06 -4.11 -7.22
N LYS A 110 -3.72 -2.95 -7.34
CA LYS A 110 -3.64 -2.13 -8.53
C LYS A 110 -2.43 -1.19 -8.36
N ARG A 111 -1.34 -1.50 -9.06
CA ARG A 111 -0.13 -0.65 -9.04
C ARG A 111 -0.46 0.69 -9.70
N GLY A 112 -0.02 1.78 -9.08
CA GLY A 112 -0.27 3.11 -9.62
C GLY A 112 0.49 3.36 -10.92
N GLU A 113 -0.20 3.97 -11.86
CA GLU A 113 0.33 4.36 -13.17
C GLU A 113 1.02 5.74 -13.10
N LEU A 114 1.83 6.04 -14.10
CA LEU A 114 2.41 7.36 -14.27
C LEU A 114 1.29 8.29 -14.76
N SER A 115 0.86 9.25 -13.95
CA SER A 115 -0.09 10.26 -14.43
C SER A 115 0.63 11.33 -15.24
N GLN A 116 -0.08 11.95 -16.19
CA GLN A 116 0.43 13.01 -17.08
C GLN A 116 1.02 14.24 -16.34
N ALA A 117 0.77 14.37 -15.03
CA ALA A 117 1.11 15.54 -14.23
C ALA A 117 2.28 15.32 -13.26
N ASP A 118 3.28 14.50 -13.62
CA ASP A 118 4.51 14.24 -12.84
C ASP A 118 4.31 13.62 -11.44
N HIS A 119 3.06 13.35 -11.06
CA HIS A 119 2.69 12.67 -9.83
C HIS A 119 2.36 11.21 -10.13
N ARG A 120 3.08 10.28 -9.49
CA ARG A 120 2.74 8.86 -9.55
C ARG A 120 1.54 8.59 -8.65
N GLU A 121 0.48 8.00 -9.20
CA GLU A 121 -0.64 7.61 -8.36
C GLU A 121 -0.18 6.56 -7.33
N PRO A 122 -0.66 6.63 -6.07
CA PRO A 122 -0.38 5.58 -5.10
C PRO A 122 -1.03 4.26 -5.54
N SER A 123 -0.40 3.14 -5.17
CA SER A 123 -1.02 1.83 -5.38
C SER A 123 -2.32 1.72 -4.57
N GLN A 124 -3.31 1.04 -5.15
CA GLN A 124 -4.59 0.78 -4.52
C GLN A 124 -4.68 -0.69 -4.12
N TYR A 125 -5.25 -0.96 -2.96
CA TYR A 125 -5.33 -2.29 -2.36
C TYR A 125 -6.78 -2.75 -2.15
N ALA A 126 -7.02 -4.04 -2.33
CA ALA A 126 -8.23 -4.73 -1.89
C ALA A 126 -7.87 -5.82 -0.87
N LEU A 127 -8.69 -6.02 0.15
CA LEU A 127 -8.66 -7.20 1.02
C LEU A 127 -9.39 -8.34 0.31
N GLY A 128 -8.67 -9.44 0.04
CA GLY A 128 -9.11 -10.51 -0.87
C GLY A 128 -10.29 -11.36 -0.39
N TRP A 129 -10.63 -11.28 0.90
CA TRP A 129 -11.77 -11.99 1.51
C TRP A 129 -12.98 -11.10 1.77
N LEU A 130 -12.88 -9.80 1.47
CA LEU A 130 -13.99 -8.87 1.57
C LEU A 130 -14.53 -8.54 0.18
N PRO A 131 -15.84 -8.25 0.06
CA PRO A 131 -16.41 -7.82 -1.21
C PRO A 131 -15.83 -6.48 -1.67
N GLN A 132 -15.86 -6.25 -2.97
CA GLN A 132 -15.49 -4.97 -3.59
C GLN A 132 -16.73 -4.36 -4.26
N GLY A 133 -17.43 -3.49 -3.53
CA GLY A 133 -18.74 -2.99 -3.95
C GLY A 133 -19.73 -4.16 -4.08
N GLN A 134 -20.19 -4.44 -5.30
CA GLN A 134 -21.10 -5.56 -5.60
C GLN A 134 -20.37 -6.85 -6.02
N ALA A 135 -19.04 -6.79 -6.24
CA ALA A 135 -18.28 -7.99 -6.59
C ALA A 135 -18.05 -8.85 -5.32
N PRO A 136 -18.24 -10.18 -5.41
CA PRO A 136 -18.01 -11.07 -4.29
C PRO A 136 -16.54 -11.09 -3.87
N ALA A 137 -16.27 -11.53 -2.64
CA ALA A 137 -14.93 -11.81 -2.18
C ALA A 137 -14.27 -12.87 -3.06
N LEU A 138 -12.96 -12.75 -3.28
CA LEU A 138 -12.23 -13.64 -4.17
C LEU A 138 -11.72 -14.89 -3.47
N ASP A 139 -11.44 -14.78 -2.16
CA ASP A 139 -10.99 -15.87 -1.28
C ASP A 139 -9.86 -16.72 -1.88
N ARG A 140 -8.95 -16.11 -2.64
CA ARG A 140 -7.86 -16.80 -3.35
C ARG A 140 -6.91 -17.54 -2.42
N TRP A 141 -6.88 -17.18 -1.13
CA TRP A 141 -6.14 -17.88 -0.08
C TRP A 141 -6.59 -19.35 0.10
N ARG A 142 -7.84 -19.68 -0.27
CA ARG A 142 -8.39 -21.04 -0.19
C ARG A 142 -7.72 -22.03 -1.16
N LYS A 143 -7.03 -21.54 -2.20
CA LYS A 143 -6.40 -22.42 -3.20
C LYS A 143 -5.26 -23.27 -2.63
N PHE A 144 -4.65 -22.82 -1.53
CA PHE A 144 -3.53 -23.51 -0.90
C PHE A 144 -4.03 -24.56 0.08
N GLN A 145 -3.84 -25.84 -0.27
CA GLN A 145 -4.22 -26.94 0.59
C GLN A 145 -3.11 -27.26 1.61
N PHE A 146 -1.84 -27.12 1.18
CA PHE A 146 -0.68 -27.50 2.00
C PHE A 146 0.24 -26.31 2.30
N PRO A 147 0.82 -26.21 3.52
CA PRO A 147 1.73 -25.12 3.87
C PRO A 147 2.93 -24.99 2.93
N GLY A 148 3.49 -26.11 2.45
CA GLY A 148 4.63 -26.11 1.53
C GLY A 148 4.34 -25.38 0.21
N GLU A 149 3.14 -25.52 -0.34
CA GLU A 149 2.71 -24.83 -1.56
C GLU A 149 2.61 -23.33 -1.36
N ALA A 150 2.01 -22.90 -0.23
CA ALA A 150 1.90 -21.50 0.13
C ALA A 150 3.29 -20.87 0.35
N ILE A 151 4.18 -21.57 1.06
CA ILE A 151 5.56 -21.13 1.31
C ILE A 151 6.32 -20.99 -0.02
N LYS A 152 6.18 -21.97 -0.92
CA LYS A 152 6.80 -21.92 -2.26
C LYS A 152 6.28 -20.73 -3.06
N ALA A 153 4.96 -20.52 -3.08
CA ALA A 153 4.34 -19.41 -3.81
C ALA A 153 4.82 -18.04 -3.32
N ARG A 154 4.86 -17.79 -1.99
CA ARG A 154 5.40 -16.52 -1.47
C ARG A 154 6.88 -16.32 -1.81
N ASN A 155 7.69 -17.39 -1.76
CA ASN A 155 9.13 -17.28 -2.00
C ASN A 155 9.41 -16.95 -3.47
N ILE A 156 8.68 -17.59 -4.39
CA ILE A 156 8.76 -17.27 -5.83
C ILE A 156 8.36 -15.81 -6.06
N ALA A 157 7.27 -15.34 -5.45
CA ALA A 157 6.82 -13.97 -5.61
C ALA A 157 7.83 -12.94 -5.08
N ILE A 158 8.44 -13.20 -3.93
CA ILE A 158 9.49 -12.35 -3.36
C ILE A 158 10.74 -12.36 -4.25
N ALA A 159 11.18 -13.52 -4.73
CA ALA A 159 12.33 -13.62 -5.63
C ALA A 159 12.09 -12.82 -6.93
N ALA A 160 10.95 -13.04 -7.59
CA ALA A 160 10.58 -12.33 -8.80
C ALA A 160 10.48 -10.80 -8.59
N ALA A 161 10.05 -10.35 -7.41
CA ALA A 161 10.02 -8.93 -7.08
C ALA A 161 11.42 -8.30 -6.97
N ARG A 162 12.40 -9.08 -6.52
CA ARG A 162 13.81 -8.66 -6.36
C ARG A 162 14.61 -8.76 -7.66
N GLU A 163 14.24 -9.69 -8.54
CA GLU A 163 14.87 -9.89 -9.86
C GLU A 163 14.51 -8.83 -10.90
N LYS A 164 13.62 -7.88 -10.59
CA LYS A 164 13.34 -6.75 -11.50
C LYS A 164 14.66 -6.06 -11.86
N PRO A 165 14.90 -5.81 -13.16
CA PRO A 165 16.24 -5.49 -13.66
C PRO A 165 16.76 -4.20 -13.04
N ASP A 166 18.09 -4.15 -12.86
CA ASP A 166 18.83 -3.02 -12.31
C ASP A 166 18.36 -1.69 -12.91
N ALA A 167 18.15 -0.68 -12.07
CA ALA A 167 17.88 0.68 -12.52
C ALA A 167 18.92 1.22 -13.53
N LYS A 168 20.09 0.58 -13.65
CA LYS A 168 21.10 0.83 -14.69
C LYS A 168 20.61 0.56 -16.12
N THR A 169 19.76 -0.45 -16.37
CA THR A 169 19.25 -0.71 -17.73
C THR A 169 18.17 0.28 -18.17
N TYR A 170 17.46 0.90 -17.22
CA TYR A 170 16.48 1.96 -17.52
C TYR A 170 17.13 3.30 -17.88
N ILE A 171 18.31 3.62 -17.32
CA ILE A 171 19.07 4.84 -17.67
C ILE A 171 19.84 4.66 -18.99
N ALA A 172 20.44 3.49 -19.21
CA ALA A 172 21.21 3.17 -20.42
C ALA A 172 20.37 3.22 -21.72
N GLY A 173 19.06 2.98 -21.65
CA GLY A 173 18.16 3.11 -22.81
C GLY A 173 17.89 4.55 -23.24
N ARG A 174 18.09 5.54 -22.35
CA ARG A 174 17.81 6.97 -22.62
C ARG A 174 19.01 7.72 -23.20
N GLU A 175 20.21 7.18 -23.06
CA GLU A 175 21.46 7.78 -23.57
C GLU A 175 21.73 7.45 -25.05
N ASN A 176 21.01 6.48 -25.63
CA ASN A 176 21.20 6.05 -27.03
C ASN A 176 20.11 6.55 -28.00
N GLU A 177 19.12 7.32 -27.54
CA GLU A 177 18.25 8.06 -28.45
C GLU A 177 18.88 9.43 -28.74
N PRO A 178 19.24 9.75 -30.00
CA PRO A 178 19.68 11.09 -30.32
C PRO A 178 18.54 12.06 -30.00
N ARG A 179 18.77 12.97 -29.06
CA ARG A 179 17.81 14.04 -28.76
C ARG A 179 17.51 14.76 -30.08
N PRO A 180 16.24 14.95 -30.45
CA PRO A 180 15.93 15.78 -31.62
C PRO A 180 16.54 17.16 -31.38
N ILE A 181 17.47 17.53 -32.27
CA ILE A 181 18.10 18.85 -32.27
C ILE A 181 16.96 19.86 -32.39
N GLN A 182 16.68 20.59 -31.31
CA GLN A 182 15.84 21.77 -31.39
C GLN A 182 16.57 22.75 -32.30
N LYS A 183 16.08 22.91 -33.53
CA LYS A 183 16.52 23.99 -34.41
C LYS A 183 16.18 25.29 -33.68
N PRO A 184 17.14 26.20 -33.46
CA PRO A 184 16.81 27.50 -32.88
C PRO A 184 15.91 28.25 -33.86
N ASP A 185 14.75 28.71 -33.36
CA ASP A 185 13.82 29.52 -34.14
C ASP A 185 14.51 30.81 -34.58
N ALA A 186 14.81 30.87 -35.87
CA ALA A 186 15.23 32.10 -36.52
C ALA A 186 14.01 33.01 -36.64
N LYS A 187 13.90 33.98 -35.71
CA LYS A 187 13.43 35.37 -35.88
C LYS A 187 12.71 35.85 -34.62
N THR A 188 13.41 36.63 -33.80
CA THR A 188 12.85 37.87 -33.21
C THR A 188 14.03 38.80 -32.95
N SER A 189 14.21 39.73 -33.88
CA SER A 189 15.12 40.86 -33.81
C SER A 189 14.48 41.99 -33.00
N LEU A 190 15.08 42.43 -31.89
CA LEU A 190 14.85 43.79 -31.39
C LEU A 190 16.13 44.37 -30.75
N SER A 191 16.68 45.33 -31.51
CA SER A 191 17.36 46.58 -31.14
C SER A 191 18.38 46.62 -30.01
N LYS A 192 19.60 46.98 -30.43
CA LYS A 192 20.66 47.61 -29.64
C LYS A 192 20.17 48.94 -29.04
N GLU A 193 20.29 49.11 -27.73
CA GLU A 193 20.42 50.43 -27.09
C GLU A 193 21.88 50.64 -26.65
N LYS A 194 22.34 51.87 -26.88
CA LYS A 194 23.71 52.37 -26.71
C LYS A 194 23.91 52.85 -25.27
N PRO A 195 25.13 52.78 -24.68
CA PRO A 195 25.34 53.22 -23.30
C PRO A 195 25.59 54.73 -23.25
N ASP A 196 24.90 55.43 -22.36
CA ASP A 196 25.25 56.81 -21.99
C ASP A 196 25.94 56.82 -20.62
N ALA A 197 27.16 57.34 -20.63
CA ALA A 197 27.95 57.62 -19.45
C ALA A 197 27.62 59.02 -18.93
N LYS A 198 27.27 59.15 -17.65
CA LYS A 198 27.54 60.34 -16.84
C LYS A 198 27.47 60.02 -15.35
N THR A 199 28.67 60.05 -14.76
CA THR A 199 29.04 60.77 -13.53
C THR A 199 28.14 60.66 -12.29
N GLY A 200 28.73 60.14 -11.21
CA GLY A 200 28.71 60.88 -9.95
C GLY A 200 28.18 60.16 -8.71
N GLN A 201 29.11 59.93 -7.79
CA GLN A 201 28.97 59.91 -6.32
C GLN A 201 28.54 58.63 -5.59
N LEU A 202 29.54 58.17 -4.82
CA LEU A 202 29.54 57.26 -3.70
C LEU A 202 28.60 57.72 -2.56
N SER A 203 27.95 56.77 -1.90
CA SER A 203 27.75 56.82 -0.45
C SER A 203 27.50 55.41 0.10
N ILE A 204 28.48 54.94 0.86
CA ILE A 204 28.44 53.74 1.69
C ILE A 204 27.80 54.17 3.00
N SER A 205 26.71 53.53 3.42
CA SER A 205 26.18 53.69 4.78
C SER A 205 26.15 52.34 5.49
N ARG A 206 26.85 52.34 6.63
CA ARG A 206 27.07 51.24 7.57
C ARG A 206 25.78 50.84 8.31
N ILE A 207 25.74 49.54 8.64
CA ILE A 207 25.49 48.93 9.97
C ILE A 207 24.89 49.86 11.04
N GLY A 208 23.76 49.45 11.61
CA GLY A 208 23.25 49.93 12.90
C GLY A 208 22.10 49.07 13.43
N ASP A 209 22.36 48.37 14.52
CA ASP A 209 21.42 47.68 15.42
C ASP A 209 20.38 48.63 16.06
N ALA A 210 19.34 48.02 16.64
CA ALA A 210 18.42 48.44 17.72
C ALA A 210 16.96 48.26 17.29
N ALA A 211 16.03 47.71 18.11
CA ALA A 211 16.03 47.14 19.45
C ALA A 211 14.77 46.27 19.57
#